data_AF-A0A1I1TR50-F1
#
_entry.id   AF-A0A1I1TR50-F1
#
_cell.length_a   1.000
_cell.length_b   1.000
_cell.length_c   1.000
_cell.angle_alpha   90.00
_cell.angle_beta   90.00
_cell.angle_gamma   90.00
#
_symmetry.space_group_name_H-M   'P 1'
#
loop_
_entity.id
_entity.type
_entity.pdbx_description
1 polymer ?
#
loop_
_entity_poly.entity_id
_entity_poly.type
_entity_poly.pdbx_seq_one_letter_code
_entity_poly.pdbx_strand_id
1 'polypeptide(L)'
;MPRIALVAPLALVLAPILVETAHAGPVQFVEQRKNFMVFDDDGTVEHANWFSRAGFYDGYYPLEEGFLAAHPDDAQFIVVYSTFDLVDGVGAFYQSLANDVAGIGYAHAADFDPVIPAEFFDDTPNSQFIGMLHMNNWRKFIKTGTGDIDDWWISLVFGQELGHAWLAFPHVAGGDDTQLLLGRSKAHWSFYMHSGGSPVEGHRWTDNGDGTFTAAKLDQFEFSDLDLYLMGLMDPSEVKPWFIIEDPHDCIDSVLPNQACPEPSSFLFKAESFTVSGTRRDVTIEEVIQAEGERVPAYPDAPNEFGISFLLVKRPDEVLCEEEYALIDEIIDRSINMWVGQTRGRAHIINRTFSADPITPGVFCEAGTSTGSDDTGSDPTGSDDTGPTEPTTAGPATTSDGNSSGAGDESSDSDTGTGGTNTESGCGCRSGDARATPALALLLALTLRRRRPRT
;
A
#
# COMPACT_ATOMS: atom_id res chain seq x y z
N MET A 1 77.65 44.70 22.93
CA MET A 1 76.42 45.52 22.75
C MET A 1 75.28 44.57 22.42
N PRO A 2 74.08 44.72 23.01
CA PRO A 2 72.98 43.77 22.86
C PRO A 2 72.27 43.91 21.51
N ARG A 3 71.63 42.83 21.04
CA ARG A 3 70.68 42.87 19.92
C ARG A 3 69.31 43.28 20.47
N ILE A 4 68.65 44.22 19.80
CA ILE A 4 67.25 44.57 20.06
C ILE A 4 66.37 43.62 19.24
N ALA A 5 65.42 42.96 19.89
CA ALA A 5 64.33 42.24 19.23
C ALA A 5 63.12 43.17 19.12
N LEU A 6 62.52 43.28 17.93
CA LEU A 6 61.21 43.91 17.78
C LEU A 6 60.14 42.89 18.15
N VAL A 7 59.22 43.28 19.03
CA VAL A 7 57.96 42.55 19.28
C VAL A 7 56.90 43.14 18.36
N ALA A 8 56.26 42.31 17.54
CA ALA A 8 55.10 42.72 16.77
C ALA A 8 53.83 42.68 17.65
N PRO A 9 52.92 43.67 17.56
CA PRO A 9 51.66 43.64 18.31
C PRO A 9 50.71 42.60 17.71
N LEU A 10 50.20 41.68 18.53
CA LEU A 10 49.18 40.73 18.14
C LEU A 10 47.82 41.44 18.09
N ALA A 11 47.38 41.83 16.90
CA ALA A 11 46.05 42.42 16.69
C ALA A 11 44.97 41.34 16.81
N LEU A 12 44.27 41.32 17.96
CA LEU A 12 43.16 40.38 18.20
C LEU A 12 41.92 40.81 17.39
N VAL A 13 41.76 40.24 16.20
CA VAL A 13 40.55 40.44 15.38
C VAL A 13 39.41 39.62 15.98
N LEU A 14 38.55 40.29 16.75
CA LEU A 14 37.24 39.77 17.14
C LEU A 14 36.33 39.75 15.90
N ALA A 15 36.31 38.62 15.19
CA ALA A 15 35.24 38.32 14.25
C ALA A 15 33.93 38.15 15.04
N PRO A 16 32.81 38.72 14.57
CA PRO A 16 31.51 38.45 15.18
C PRO A 16 31.16 36.97 14.94
N ILE A 17 30.95 36.22 16.02
CA ILE A 17 30.35 34.89 15.93
C ILE A 17 28.88 35.10 15.56
N LEU A 18 28.57 34.94 14.27
CA LEU A 18 27.20 34.69 13.85
C LEU A 18 26.81 33.32 14.43
N VAL A 19 25.97 33.36 15.47
CA VAL A 19 25.19 32.19 15.85
C VAL A 19 24.08 32.09 14.81
N GLU A 20 24.37 31.42 13.71
CA GLU A 20 23.31 30.83 12.90
C GLU A 20 22.60 29.83 13.81
N THR A 21 21.37 30.17 14.20
CA THR A 21 20.41 29.18 14.68
C THR A 21 20.16 28.25 13.51
N ALA A 22 20.86 27.10 13.49
CA ALA A 22 20.52 26.01 12.59
C ALA A 22 19.04 25.71 12.81
N HIS A 23 18.22 25.98 11.80
CA HIS A 23 16.84 25.58 11.84
C HIS A 23 16.81 24.05 11.86
N ALA A 24 15.93 23.50 12.69
CA ALA A 24 15.54 22.10 12.60
C ALA A 24 15.14 21.79 11.14
N GLY A 25 15.56 20.65 10.63
CA GLY A 25 14.96 20.09 9.42
C GLY A 25 13.51 19.70 9.71
N PRO A 26 12.62 19.61 8.71
CA PRO A 26 11.20 19.33 8.95
C PRO A 26 10.97 17.98 9.63
N VAL A 27 11.81 16.99 9.33
CA VAL A 27 11.85 15.68 9.98
C VAL A 27 13.17 15.55 10.78
N GLN A 28 13.09 15.18 12.06
CA GLN A 28 14.23 15.13 12.98
C GLN A 28 14.30 13.80 13.73
N PHE A 29 15.47 13.14 13.76
CA PHE A 29 15.66 11.91 14.54
C PHE A 29 15.55 12.16 16.06
N VAL A 30 14.74 11.34 16.73
CA VAL A 30 14.46 11.41 18.18
C VAL A 30 15.15 10.27 18.92
N GLU A 31 14.80 9.02 18.62
CA GLU A 31 15.34 7.83 19.29
C GLU A 31 15.34 6.56 18.43
N GLN A 32 16.21 5.62 18.79
CA GLN A 32 16.28 4.27 18.21
C GLN A 32 15.47 3.31 19.09
N ARG A 33 14.56 2.53 18.49
CA ARG A 33 13.81 1.43 19.14
C ARG A 33 14.37 0.07 18.69
N LYS A 34 13.71 -1.05 19.01
CA LYS A 34 14.21 -2.39 18.63
C LYS A 34 14.14 -2.58 17.11
N ASN A 35 12.98 -2.38 16.49
CA ASN A 35 12.78 -2.61 15.06
C ASN A 35 12.84 -1.35 14.19
N PHE A 36 12.68 -0.17 14.78
CA PHE A 36 12.43 1.09 14.06
C PHE A 36 13.15 2.30 14.69
N MET A 37 13.17 3.41 13.95
CA MET A 37 13.67 4.71 14.41
C MET A 37 12.51 5.70 14.52
N VAL A 38 12.51 6.55 15.55
CA VAL A 38 11.48 7.57 15.81
C VAL A 38 11.96 8.94 15.31
N PHE A 39 11.06 9.66 14.64
CA PHE A 39 11.28 11.01 14.12
C PHE A 39 10.15 11.96 14.51
N ASP A 40 10.49 13.20 14.84
CA ASP A 40 9.54 14.32 14.89
C ASP A 40 9.33 14.87 13.48
N ASP A 41 8.08 15.16 13.10
CA ASP A 41 7.69 15.92 11.90
C ASP A 41 7.07 17.26 12.30
N ASP A 42 7.44 18.37 11.64
CA ASP A 42 6.89 19.71 11.92
C ASP A 42 5.49 19.97 11.32
N GLY A 43 4.86 18.91 10.78
CA GLY A 43 3.60 18.93 10.03
C GLY A 43 3.82 18.84 8.51
N THR A 44 5.07 18.78 8.04
CA THR A 44 5.41 18.64 6.62
C THR A 44 4.98 17.29 6.06
N VAL A 45 5.15 16.19 6.80
CA VAL A 45 4.69 14.84 6.41
C VAL A 45 3.18 14.70 6.64
N GLU A 46 2.67 15.17 7.79
CA GLU A 46 1.24 15.12 8.14
C GLU A 46 0.36 15.83 7.09
N HIS A 47 0.81 16.96 6.56
CA HIS A 47 0.03 17.83 5.66
C HIS A 47 0.50 17.82 4.19
N ALA A 48 1.40 16.92 3.80
CA ALA A 48 1.88 16.82 2.42
C ALA A 48 0.75 16.45 1.43
N ASN A 49 0.88 16.92 0.18
CA ASN A 49 -0.07 16.63 -0.89
C ASN A 49 0.29 15.35 -1.65
N TRP A 50 0.02 14.21 -1.00
CA TRP A 50 0.29 12.86 -1.51
C TRP A 50 -0.45 12.48 -2.82
N PHE A 51 -1.38 13.31 -3.31
CA PHE A 51 -2.10 13.10 -4.57
C PHE A 51 -1.38 13.64 -5.82
N SER A 52 -0.11 14.04 -5.71
CA SER A 52 0.64 14.59 -6.84
C SER A 52 2.14 14.34 -6.73
N ARG A 53 2.82 14.10 -7.85
CA ARG A 53 4.27 13.87 -7.91
C ARG A 53 5.08 14.93 -7.14
N ALA A 54 4.71 16.21 -7.25
CA ALA A 54 5.38 17.29 -6.54
C ALA A 54 5.13 17.23 -5.02
N GLY A 55 3.85 17.17 -4.60
CA GLY A 55 3.49 17.13 -3.19
C GLY A 55 3.91 15.84 -2.45
N PHE A 56 4.03 14.73 -3.18
CA PHE A 56 4.68 13.52 -2.70
C PHE A 56 6.15 13.78 -2.35
N TYR A 57 6.91 14.42 -3.25
CA TYR A 57 8.31 14.76 -3.00
C TYR A 57 8.50 15.80 -1.89
N ASP A 58 7.58 16.76 -1.76
CA ASP A 58 7.59 17.75 -0.68
C ASP A 58 7.51 17.08 0.71
N GLY A 59 6.79 15.95 0.84
CA GLY A 59 6.75 15.12 2.06
C GLY A 59 7.84 14.04 2.14
N TYR A 60 8.25 13.46 1.00
CA TYR A 60 9.23 12.36 0.95
C TYR A 60 10.68 12.82 1.20
N TYR A 61 11.15 13.90 0.58
CA TYR A 61 12.56 14.29 0.72
C TYR A 61 12.95 14.68 2.16
N PRO A 62 12.09 15.32 2.98
CA PRO A 62 12.37 15.48 4.41
C PRO A 62 12.52 14.16 5.16
N LEU A 63 11.72 13.13 4.85
CA LEU A 63 11.87 11.78 5.42
C LEU A 63 13.21 11.15 5.03
N GLU A 64 13.61 11.25 3.75
CA GLU A 64 14.92 10.79 3.28
C GLU A 64 16.08 11.53 3.97
N GLU A 65 16.05 12.86 4.01
CA GLU A 65 17.11 13.68 4.63
C GLU A 65 17.22 13.42 6.15
N GLY A 66 16.08 13.40 6.85
CA GLY A 66 16.03 13.11 8.29
C GLY A 66 16.54 11.72 8.63
N PHE A 67 16.17 10.70 7.83
CA PHE A 67 16.63 9.32 8.00
C PHE A 67 18.14 9.18 7.70
N LEU A 68 18.61 9.66 6.54
CA LEU A 68 20.01 9.53 6.11
C LEU A 68 20.98 10.40 6.93
N ALA A 69 20.48 11.38 7.69
CA ALA A 69 21.27 12.09 8.71
C ALA A 69 21.58 11.22 9.95
N ALA A 70 20.80 10.17 10.21
CA ALA A 70 20.90 9.30 11.39
C ALA A 70 21.29 7.84 11.08
N HIS A 71 21.01 7.36 9.86
CA HIS A 71 21.20 5.97 9.43
C HIS A 71 22.01 5.88 8.11
N PRO A 72 22.81 4.83 7.88
CA PRO A 72 23.41 4.60 6.56
C PRO A 72 22.36 4.34 5.46
N ASP A 73 22.73 4.72 4.24
CA ASP A 73 22.05 4.33 3.00
C ASP A 73 22.32 2.85 2.66
N ASP A 74 21.55 1.93 3.27
CA ASP A 74 21.66 0.47 3.04
C ASP A 74 20.32 -0.27 2.84
N ALA A 75 19.20 0.46 2.79
CA ALA A 75 17.86 -0.04 2.52
C ALA A 75 17.39 0.25 1.09
N GLN A 76 16.52 -0.62 0.58
CA GLN A 76 15.82 -0.47 -0.70
C GLN A 76 14.43 0.16 -0.52
N PHE A 77 13.81 -0.04 0.64
CA PHE A 77 12.51 0.57 0.97
C PHE A 77 12.57 1.25 2.34
N ILE A 78 11.84 2.36 2.48
CA ILE A 78 11.41 2.87 3.78
C ILE A 78 9.94 2.53 4.01
N VAL A 79 9.60 2.10 5.22
CA VAL A 79 8.24 1.86 5.69
C VAL A 79 7.96 2.85 6.81
N VAL A 80 7.01 3.75 6.59
CA VAL A 80 6.71 4.86 7.49
C VAL A 80 5.36 4.62 8.16
N TYR A 81 5.34 4.50 9.47
CA TYR A 81 4.14 4.60 10.30
C TYR A 81 4.06 6.00 10.90
N SER A 82 2.85 6.52 11.13
CA SER A 82 2.63 7.81 11.78
C SER A 82 1.85 7.67 13.10
N THR A 83 1.96 8.63 14.02
CA THR A 83 1.04 8.75 15.18
C THR A 83 -0.26 9.46 14.85
N PHE A 84 -0.24 10.23 13.76
CA PHE A 84 -1.32 10.99 13.17
C PHE A 84 -1.89 10.29 11.93
N ASP A 85 -3.10 10.69 11.53
CA ASP A 85 -3.66 10.38 10.22
C ASP A 85 -3.10 11.31 9.15
N LEU A 86 -2.83 10.78 7.95
CA LEU A 86 -2.57 11.61 6.78
C LEU A 86 -3.86 12.29 6.28
N VAL A 87 -3.68 13.36 5.48
CA VAL A 87 -4.77 14.16 4.89
C VAL A 87 -5.90 13.33 4.25
N ASP A 88 -7.12 13.85 4.35
CA ASP A 88 -8.36 13.20 3.91
C ASP A 88 -8.26 12.50 2.55
N GLY A 89 -8.58 11.21 2.54
CA GLY A 89 -8.57 10.36 1.35
C GLY A 89 -7.28 9.56 1.14
N VAL A 90 -6.21 9.82 1.90
CA VAL A 90 -4.97 9.03 1.84
C VAL A 90 -5.08 7.83 2.79
N GLY A 91 -5.01 6.62 2.24
CA GLY A 91 -4.97 5.36 2.99
C GLY A 91 -3.57 5.04 3.51
N ALA A 92 -3.24 3.75 3.62
CA ALA A 92 -1.87 3.34 3.37
C ALA A 92 -1.58 3.44 1.86
N PHE A 93 -0.32 3.63 1.48
CA PHE A 93 0.10 3.60 0.07
C PHE A 93 1.58 3.24 -0.11
N TYR A 94 1.89 2.60 -1.23
CA TYR A 94 3.24 2.55 -1.81
C TYR A 94 3.45 3.63 -2.87
N GLN A 95 4.68 4.11 -3.00
CA GLN A 95 5.15 4.84 -4.17
C GLN A 95 6.54 4.38 -4.58
N SER A 96 6.71 4.05 -5.87
CA SER A 96 8.00 3.77 -6.47
C SER A 96 8.83 5.04 -6.71
N LEU A 97 10.12 4.97 -6.37
CA LEU A 97 11.12 6.03 -6.47
C LEU A 97 12.13 5.74 -7.59
N ALA A 98 12.35 4.46 -7.88
CA ALA A 98 13.15 4.00 -9.01
C ALA A 98 12.69 2.61 -9.44
N ASN A 99 12.64 2.35 -10.75
CA ASN A 99 12.46 1.01 -11.29
C ASN A 99 13.58 0.65 -12.29
N ASP A 100 14.17 -0.53 -12.09
CA ASP A 100 15.10 -1.20 -13.02
C ASP A 100 14.64 -2.62 -13.43
N VAL A 101 13.38 -2.98 -13.16
CA VAL A 101 12.74 -4.25 -13.53
C VAL A 101 11.87 -4.09 -14.79
N ALA A 102 12.11 -4.93 -15.80
CA ALA A 102 11.29 -5.00 -17.03
C ALA A 102 10.21 -6.08 -16.92
N GLY A 103 9.19 -6.02 -17.78
CA GLY A 103 8.19 -7.09 -17.93
C GLY A 103 7.19 -7.20 -16.77
N ILE A 104 6.84 -6.07 -16.15
CA ILE A 104 5.95 -5.99 -14.97
C ILE A 104 4.82 -4.95 -15.15
N GLY A 105 4.45 -4.56 -16.38
CA GLY A 105 3.37 -3.57 -16.62
C GLY A 105 3.74 -2.11 -16.37
N TYR A 106 4.92 -1.82 -15.82
CA TYR A 106 5.39 -0.44 -15.55
C TYR A 106 5.50 0.43 -16.83
N ALA A 107 5.56 -0.18 -18.02
CA ALA A 107 5.45 0.52 -19.31
C ALA A 107 4.06 1.14 -19.58
N HIS A 108 3.03 0.70 -18.83
CA HIS A 108 1.65 1.14 -18.93
C HIS A 108 1.18 1.95 -17.71
N ALA A 109 1.82 1.77 -16.56
CA ALA A 109 1.48 2.46 -15.30
C ALA A 109 1.45 3.99 -15.42
N ALA A 110 2.31 4.59 -16.26
CA ALA A 110 2.39 6.04 -16.47
C ALA A 110 1.13 6.69 -17.09
N ASP A 111 0.22 5.90 -17.70
CA ASP A 111 -1.09 6.38 -18.17
C ASP A 111 -2.12 6.50 -17.02
N PHE A 112 -1.82 5.94 -15.83
CA PHE A 112 -2.75 5.83 -14.69
C PHE A 112 -2.21 6.47 -13.40
N ASP A 113 -0.91 6.32 -13.10
CA ASP A 113 -0.20 6.98 -11.99
C ASP A 113 0.74 8.07 -12.53
N PRO A 114 0.46 9.38 -12.30
CA PRO A 114 1.35 10.48 -12.70
C PRO A 114 2.67 10.54 -11.91
N VAL A 115 2.87 9.67 -10.92
CA VAL A 115 4.09 9.53 -10.13
C VAL A 115 4.99 8.38 -10.66
N ILE A 116 4.52 7.53 -11.57
CA ILE A 116 5.37 6.63 -12.37
C ILE A 116 5.65 7.31 -13.73
N PRO A 117 6.87 7.79 -14.01
CA PRO A 117 7.14 8.65 -15.16
C PRO A 117 7.43 7.88 -16.46
N ALA A 118 7.82 6.60 -16.35
CA ALA A 118 8.21 5.69 -17.42
C ALA A 118 8.39 4.27 -16.87
N GLU A 119 8.60 3.27 -17.74
CA GLU A 119 8.98 1.91 -17.32
C GLU A 119 10.24 1.90 -16.44
N PHE A 120 11.30 2.61 -16.85
CA PHE A 120 12.58 2.69 -16.14
C PHE A 120 12.85 4.12 -15.70
N PHE A 121 13.12 4.30 -14.40
CA PHE A 121 13.39 5.61 -13.80
C PHE A 121 14.21 5.50 -12.51
N ASP A 122 14.76 6.63 -12.08
CA ASP A 122 15.67 6.74 -10.93
C ASP A 122 15.59 8.18 -10.39
N ASP A 123 14.56 8.48 -9.58
CA ASP A 123 14.39 9.80 -8.93
C ASP A 123 15.27 9.95 -7.68
N THR A 124 15.80 8.83 -7.16
CA THR A 124 16.71 8.71 -6.02
C THR A 124 18.17 8.36 -6.41
N PRO A 125 18.80 8.96 -7.45
CA PRO A 125 20.04 8.45 -8.07
C PRO A 125 21.32 8.61 -7.22
N ASN A 126 21.21 9.09 -5.98
CA ASN A 126 22.29 9.24 -5.00
C ASN A 126 22.06 8.36 -3.75
N SER A 127 21.04 7.50 -3.77
CA SER A 127 20.48 6.74 -2.64
C SER A 127 20.19 5.29 -3.12
N GLN A 128 19.97 4.34 -2.22
CA GLN A 128 19.60 2.96 -2.58
C GLN A 128 18.08 2.74 -2.67
N PHE A 129 17.27 3.69 -2.22
CA PHE A 129 15.81 3.57 -2.21
C PHE A 129 15.20 3.38 -3.60
N ILE A 130 14.30 2.41 -3.72
CA ILE A 130 13.47 2.12 -4.90
C ILE A 130 11.98 2.36 -4.64
N GLY A 131 11.55 2.48 -3.39
CA GLY A 131 10.19 2.91 -3.05
C GLY A 131 10.00 3.28 -1.58
N MET A 132 8.92 4.00 -1.28
CA MET A 132 8.40 4.25 0.07
C MET A 132 7.05 3.54 0.24
N LEU A 133 6.83 2.97 1.42
CA LEU A 133 5.50 2.67 1.93
C LEU A 133 5.18 3.68 3.03
N HIS A 134 4.02 4.32 2.97
CA HIS A 134 3.46 5.02 4.12
C HIS A 134 2.23 4.26 4.61
N MET A 135 2.37 3.63 5.77
CA MET A 135 1.35 2.78 6.39
C MET A 135 0.25 3.59 7.10
N ASN A 136 0.43 4.91 7.21
CA ASN A 136 -0.49 5.83 7.90
C ASN A 136 -0.50 5.58 9.43
N ASN A 137 -1.51 6.08 10.14
CA ASN A 137 -1.60 6.01 11.60
C ASN A 137 -1.43 4.56 12.10
N TRP A 138 -0.41 4.30 12.93
CA TRP A 138 -0.10 2.95 13.42
C TRP A 138 -1.27 2.30 14.17
N ARG A 139 -2.16 3.12 14.75
CA ARG A 139 -3.37 2.66 15.46
C ARG A 139 -4.41 2.02 14.53
N LYS A 140 -4.23 2.08 13.20
CA LYS A 140 -5.03 1.32 12.20
C LYS A 140 -4.67 -0.17 12.14
N PHE A 141 -3.57 -0.60 12.77
CA PHE A 141 -3.13 -2.00 12.80
C PHE A 141 -3.45 -2.71 14.13
N ILE A 142 -4.30 -2.10 14.96
CA ILE A 142 -4.89 -2.71 16.17
C ILE A 142 -6.41 -2.70 16.09
N LYS A 143 -7.05 -3.67 16.72
CA LYS A 143 -8.50 -3.89 16.67
C LYS A 143 -9.24 -2.94 17.61
N THR A 144 -10.14 -2.15 17.03
CA THR A 144 -11.03 -1.24 17.77
C THR A 144 -11.74 -1.97 18.92
N GLY A 145 -11.57 -1.46 20.14
CA GLY A 145 -12.26 -1.96 21.33
C GLY A 145 -11.56 -3.09 22.10
N THR A 146 -10.62 -3.83 21.49
CA THR A 146 -9.77 -4.80 22.24
C THR A 146 -8.32 -4.35 22.39
N GLY A 147 -7.78 -3.64 21.38
CA GLY A 147 -6.37 -3.26 21.34
C GLY A 147 -5.42 -4.39 20.92
N ASP A 148 -5.94 -5.57 20.60
CA ASP A 148 -5.14 -6.65 20.00
C ASP A 148 -4.66 -6.24 18.60
N ILE A 149 -3.53 -6.77 18.15
CA ILE A 149 -3.04 -6.53 16.78
C ILE A 149 -4.00 -7.13 15.74
N ASP A 150 -4.25 -6.39 14.65
CA ASP A 150 -5.03 -6.88 13.53
C ASP A 150 -4.19 -7.64 12.51
N ASP A 151 -3.94 -8.93 12.81
CA ASP A 151 -3.27 -9.86 11.91
C ASP A 151 -3.93 -9.95 10.52
N TRP A 152 -5.25 -9.74 10.40
CA TRP A 152 -5.94 -9.76 9.11
C TRP A 152 -5.55 -8.53 8.29
N TRP A 153 -5.67 -7.36 8.91
CA TRP A 153 -5.34 -6.07 8.28
C TRP A 153 -3.86 -5.94 7.92
N ILE A 154 -2.93 -6.43 8.76
CA ILE A 154 -1.51 -6.48 8.40
C ILE A 154 -1.28 -7.38 7.18
N SER A 155 -1.88 -8.59 7.15
CA SER A 155 -1.70 -9.52 6.04
C SER A 155 -2.25 -8.98 4.71
N LEU A 156 -3.32 -8.18 4.76
CA LEU A 156 -3.82 -7.42 3.62
C LEU A 156 -2.83 -6.29 3.24
N VAL A 157 -2.70 -5.28 4.09
CA VAL A 157 -2.18 -3.98 3.68
C VAL A 157 -0.66 -3.98 3.50
N PHE A 158 0.10 -4.64 4.37
CA PHE A 158 1.56 -4.70 4.22
C PHE A 158 1.96 -5.50 2.96
N GLY A 159 1.23 -6.58 2.67
CA GLY A 159 1.39 -7.36 1.43
C GLY A 159 0.95 -6.59 0.18
N GLN A 160 -0.13 -5.80 0.26
CA GLN A 160 -0.62 -4.97 -0.84
C GLN A 160 0.42 -3.91 -1.22
N GLU A 161 0.81 -3.05 -0.26
CA GLU A 161 1.68 -1.92 -0.56
C GLU A 161 3.08 -2.37 -0.99
N LEU A 162 3.71 -3.33 -0.31
CA LEU A 162 5.02 -3.84 -0.78
C LEU A 162 4.91 -4.62 -2.10
N GLY A 163 3.72 -5.13 -2.43
CA GLY A 163 3.40 -5.75 -3.72
C GLY A 163 3.44 -4.77 -4.90
N HIS A 164 3.01 -3.51 -4.74
CA HIS A 164 2.98 -2.51 -5.82
C HIS A 164 4.36 -2.12 -6.38
N ALA A 165 5.46 -2.57 -5.77
CA ALA A 165 6.79 -2.53 -6.37
C ALA A 165 6.91 -3.43 -7.63
N TRP A 166 6.02 -4.41 -7.83
CA TRP A 166 6.06 -5.37 -8.95
C TRP A 166 4.71 -5.79 -9.54
N LEU A 167 3.59 -5.58 -8.83
CA LEU A 167 2.32 -6.25 -9.09
C LEU A 167 1.23 -5.35 -9.68
N ALA A 168 0.26 -6.00 -10.34
CA ALA A 168 -1.03 -5.42 -10.73
C ALA A 168 -0.99 -4.22 -11.70
N PHE A 169 0.02 -4.20 -12.57
CA PHE A 169 0.07 -3.40 -13.79
C PHE A 169 0.11 -4.20 -15.13
N PRO A 170 0.52 -5.49 -15.20
CA PRO A 170 0.60 -6.22 -16.46
C PRO A 170 -0.69 -6.32 -17.29
N HIS A 171 -0.54 -6.17 -18.59
CA HIS A 171 -1.52 -6.56 -19.59
C HIS A 171 -1.41 -8.06 -19.97
N VAL A 172 -2.38 -8.52 -20.76
CA VAL A 172 -2.37 -9.85 -21.40
C VAL A 172 -2.62 -9.76 -22.91
N ALA A 173 -1.99 -10.67 -23.65
CA ALA A 173 -2.25 -10.87 -25.07
C ALA A 173 -3.54 -11.68 -25.32
N GLY A 174 -3.87 -11.87 -26.60
CA GLY A 174 -4.84 -12.89 -27.05
C GLY A 174 -6.33 -12.56 -26.96
N GLY A 175 -6.73 -11.51 -26.22
CA GLY A 175 -8.12 -11.03 -26.12
C GLY A 175 -8.33 -9.61 -26.67
N ASP A 176 -9.60 -9.18 -26.73
CA ASP A 176 -9.98 -7.82 -27.12
C ASP A 176 -9.74 -6.80 -25.99
N ASP A 177 -9.88 -7.21 -24.73
CA ASP A 177 -9.41 -6.44 -23.56
C ASP A 177 -8.04 -6.95 -23.12
N THR A 178 -7.04 -6.06 -23.15
CA THR A 178 -5.68 -6.32 -22.65
C THR A 178 -5.55 -6.03 -21.16
N GLN A 179 -6.51 -5.33 -20.55
CA GLN A 179 -6.53 -4.90 -19.15
C GLN A 179 -7.43 -5.73 -18.24
N LEU A 180 -7.88 -6.91 -18.69
CA LEU A 180 -8.84 -7.75 -17.95
C LEU A 180 -8.36 -8.13 -16.54
N LEU A 181 -7.04 -8.28 -16.35
CA LEU A 181 -6.46 -8.57 -15.04
C LEU A 181 -6.61 -7.41 -14.06
N LEU A 182 -6.87 -6.18 -14.51
CA LEU A 182 -6.68 -4.96 -13.74
C LEU A 182 -8.00 -4.36 -13.24
N GLY A 183 -8.15 -4.33 -11.92
CA GLY A 183 -9.28 -3.77 -11.16
C GLY A 183 -9.03 -2.34 -10.67
N ARG A 184 -9.02 -2.15 -9.35
CA ARG A 184 -9.06 -0.83 -8.71
C ARG A 184 -7.87 0.04 -9.12
N SER A 185 -8.17 1.27 -9.55
CA SER A 185 -7.21 2.26 -10.07
C SER A 185 -6.28 1.78 -11.19
N LYS A 186 -6.57 0.64 -11.84
CA LYS A 186 -5.65 -0.08 -12.75
C LYS A 186 -4.26 -0.35 -12.13
N ALA A 187 -4.25 -0.57 -10.81
CA ALA A 187 -3.08 -0.88 -9.99
C ALA A 187 -3.31 -2.06 -9.01
N HIS A 188 -4.44 -2.78 -9.14
CA HIS A 188 -4.84 -3.92 -8.32
C HIS A 188 -5.47 -4.99 -9.21
N TRP A 189 -5.51 -6.26 -8.78
CA TRP A 189 -6.15 -7.31 -9.57
C TRP A 189 -7.68 -7.17 -9.60
N SER A 190 -8.27 -7.47 -10.75
CA SER A 190 -9.72 -7.44 -11.00
C SER A 190 -10.48 -8.29 -9.97
N PHE A 191 -11.59 -7.76 -9.45
CA PHE A 191 -12.50 -8.48 -8.54
C PHE A 191 -12.82 -9.91 -9.03
N TYR A 192 -12.96 -10.08 -10.35
CA TYR A 192 -13.30 -11.33 -11.02
C TYR A 192 -12.12 -12.25 -11.35
N MET A 193 -10.88 -11.83 -11.07
CA MET A 193 -9.68 -12.64 -11.27
C MET A 193 -9.50 -13.64 -10.12
N HIS A 194 -9.20 -14.90 -10.47
CA HIS A 194 -8.70 -15.89 -9.52
C HIS A 194 -7.24 -15.59 -9.16
N SER A 195 -7.01 -14.60 -8.30
CA SER A 195 -5.70 -14.33 -7.69
C SER A 195 -5.33 -15.35 -6.60
N GLY A 196 -6.20 -16.31 -6.32
CA GLY A 196 -6.01 -17.26 -5.23
C GLY A 196 -6.11 -16.63 -3.83
N GLY A 197 -6.44 -15.34 -3.72
CA GLY A 197 -6.43 -14.59 -2.46
C GLY A 197 -5.18 -13.73 -2.26
N SER A 198 -4.67 -13.11 -3.32
CA SER A 198 -3.54 -12.18 -3.25
C SER A 198 -3.89 -10.94 -2.42
N PRO A 199 -2.95 -10.34 -1.66
CA PRO A 199 -3.22 -9.09 -0.94
C PRO A 199 -3.40 -7.88 -1.89
N VAL A 200 -2.91 -7.94 -3.13
CA VAL A 200 -3.17 -6.94 -4.19
C VAL A 200 -4.49 -7.21 -4.95
N GLU A 201 -5.53 -7.58 -4.22
CA GLU A 201 -6.90 -7.88 -4.71
C GLU A 201 -7.04 -9.14 -5.61
N GLY A 202 -8.17 -9.20 -6.34
CA GLY A 202 -8.75 -10.46 -6.83
C GLY A 202 -9.21 -11.37 -5.67
N HIS A 203 -9.79 -12.53 -6.00
CA HIS A 203 -10.35 -13.44 -4.99
C HIS A 203 -9.98 -14.90 -5.19
N ARG A 204 -10.14 -15.71 -4.13
CA ARG A 204 -10.06 -17.17 -4.16
C ARG A 204 -11.38 -17.77 -4.69
N TRP A 205 -11.66 -17.53 -5.98
CA TRP A 205 -12.83 -18.06 -6.67
C TRP A 205 -12.81 -19.59 -6.77
N THR A 206 -13.92 -20.24 -6.44
CA THR A 206 -14.18 -21.65 -6.77
C THR A 206 -15.08 -21.71 -8.00
N ASP A 207 -14.68 -22.46 -9.02
CA ASP A 207 -15.51 -22.81 -10.18
C ASP A 207 -16.40 -24.00 -9.80
N ASN A 208 -17.72 -23.82 -9.83
CA ASN A 208 -18.69 -24.83 -9.41
C ASN A 208 -18.98 -25.87 -10.53
N GLY A 209 -18.47 -25.66 -11.75
CA GLY A 209 -18.63 -26.56 -12.89
C GLY A 209 -19.99 -26.51 -13.60
N ASP A 210 -20.87 -25.58 -13.21
CA ASP A 210 -22.22 -25.37 -13.78
C ASP A 210 -22.42 -24.00 -14.44
N GLY A 211 -21.38 -23.17 -14.48
CA GLY A 211 -21.42 -21.77 -14.95
C GLY A 211 -21.47 -20.75 -13.81
N THR A 212 -21.53 -21.20 -12.55
CA THR A 212 -21.41 -20.33 -11.36
C THR A 212 -20.03 -20.43 -10.72
N PHE A 213 -19.65 -19.36 -10.03
CA PHE A 213 -18.41 -19.24 -9.28
C PHE A 213 -18.70 -18.69 -7.89
N THR A 214 -18.04 -19.22 -6.87
CA THR A 214 -18.21 -18.77 -5.48
C THR A 214 -16.86 -18.37 -4.88
N ALA A 215 -16.74 -17.12 -4.46
CA ALA A 215 -15.68 -16.66 -3.55
C ALA A 215 -16.15 -16.79 -2.09
N ALA A 216 -15.19 -16.93 -1.18
CA ALA A 216 -15.41 -16.84 0.26
C ALA A 216 -14.43 -15.83 0.86
N LYS A 217 -14.80 -15.22 2.00
CA LYS A 217 -13.85 -14.41 2.78
C LYS A 217 -12.63 -15.24 3.19
N LEU A 218 -11.48 -14.58 3.31
CA LEU A 218 -10.21 -15.19 3.71
C LEU A 218 -9.75 -14.59 5.04
N ASP A 219 -9.29 -15.44 5.95
CA ASP A 219 -8.70 -15.01 7.23
C ASP A 219 -7.26 -14.50 7.06
N GLN A 220 -6.58 -14.87 5.96
CA GLN A 220 -5.24 -14.43 5.58
C GLN A 220 -5.09 -14.46 4.05
N PHE A 221 -4.28 -13.55 3.51
CA PHE A 221 -3.98 -13.42 2.07
C PHE A 221 -2.66 -14.12 1.72
N GLU A 222 -2.50 -14.62 0.49
CA GLU A 222 -1.31 -15.31 -0.01
C GLU A 222 -1.03 -14.92 -1.48
N PHE A 223 0.23 -14.64 -1.84
CA PHE A 223 0.56 -14.27 -3.23
C PHE A 223 0.30 -15.43 -4.21
N SER A 224 -0.21 -15.10 -5.40
CA SER A 224 -0.51 -16.03 -6.49
C SER A 224 0.76 -16.53 -7.19
N ASP A 225 0.62 -17.53 -8.07
CA ASP A 225 1.75 -17.99 -8.90
C ASP A 225 2.21 -16.88 -9.89
N LEU A 226 1.28 -16.05 -10.39
CA LEU A 226 1.60 -14.86 -11.20
C LEU A 226 2.35 -13.80 -10.39
N ASP A 227 1.91 -13.50 -9.17
CA ASP A 227 2.56 -12.51 -8.30
C ASP A 227 4.01 -12.88 -8.04
N LEU A 228 4.25 -14.15 -7.70
CA LEU A 228 5.59 -14.66 -7.44
C LEU A 228 6.47 -14.63 -8.70
N TYR A 229 5.92 -14.80 -9.90
CA TYR A 229 6.67 -14.58 -11.14
C TYR A 229 7.06 -13.10 -11.33
N LEU A 230 6.10 -12.18 -11.16
CA LEU A 230 6.31 -10.74 -11.35
C LEU A 230 7.32 -10.15 -10.33
N MET A 231 7.28 -10.63 -9.08
CA MET A 231 8.32 -10.34 -8.09
C MET A 231 9.70 -10.93 -8.46
N GLY A 232 9.76 -11.93 -9.34
CA GLY A 232 11.00 -12.63 -9.74
C GLY A 232 11.34 -13.83 -8.84
N LEU A 233 10.38 -14.31 -8.06
CA LEU A 233 10.51 -15.36 -7.05
C LEU A 233 10.12 -16.76 -7.58
N MET A 234 9.55 -16.85 -8.78
CA MET A 234 9.06 -18.09 -9.40
C MET A 234 9.51 -18.20 -10.86
N ASP A 235 9.92 -19.41 -11.27
CA ASP A 235 10.21 -19.71 -12.67
C ASP A 235 8.90 -19.75 -13.47
N PRO A 236 8.82 -19.22 -14.71
CA PRO A 236 7.59 -19.25 -15.50
C PRO A 236 7.03 -20.68 -15.70
N SER A 237 7.86 -21.72 -15.71
CA SER A 237 7.42 -23.12 -15.80
C SER A 237 6.84 -23.71 -14.51
N GLU A 238 6.95 -23.01 -13.38
CA GLU A 238 6.21 -23.31 -12.15
C GLU A 238 4.81 -22.67 -12.13
N VAL A 239 4.58 -21.62 -12.92
CA VAL A 239 3.33 -20.84 -12.91
C VAL A 239 2.19 -21.65 -13.52
N LYS A 240 1.15 -21.92 -12.72
CA LYS A 240 -0.06 -22.58 -13.20
C LYS A 240 -0.97 -21.56 -13.90
N PRO A 241 -1.71 -21.97 -14.95
CA PRO A 241 -2.82 -21.16 -15.46
C PRO A 241 -3.81 -20.83 -14.35
N TRP A 242 -4.25 -19.57 -14.32
CA TRP A 242 -5.34 -19.09 -13.48
C TRP A 242 -6.57 -18.82 -14.37
N PHE A 243 -7.60 -18.17 -13.84
CA PHE A 243 -8.76 -17.76 -14.64
C PHE A 243 -9.30 -16.39 -14.22
N ILE A 244 -10.12 -15.82 -15.09
CA ILE A 244 -11.03 -14.71 -14.80
C ILE A 244 -12.47 -15.14 -15.11
N ILE A 245 -13.43 -14.48 -14.48
CA ILE A 245 -14.85 -14.58 -14.81
C ILE A 245 -15.21 -13.41 -15.76
N GLU A 246 -15.40 -13.72 -17.04
CA GLU A 246 -15.95 -12.81 -18.05
C GLU A 246 -17.48 -12.84 -18.02
N ASP A 247 -18.15 -11.78 -18.52
CA ASP A 247 -19.62 -11.61 -18.51
C ASP A 247 -20.31 -11.93 -17.15
N PRO A 248 -19.91 -11.31 -16.02
CA PRO A 248 -20.52 -11.57 -14.71
C PRO A 248 -21.99 -11.12 -14.64
N HIS A 249 -22.87 -12.03 -14.24
CA HIS A 249 -24.32 -11.83 -14.11
C HIS A 249 -24.89 -12.67 -12.95
N ASP A 250 -26.16 -12.48 -12.60
CA ASP A 250 -26.86 -13.21 -11.53
C ASP A 250 -26.02 -13.32 -10.24
N CYS A 251 -25.58 -12.17 -9.70
CA CYS A 251 -24.76 -12.12 -8.49
C CYS A 251 -25.59 -12.38 -7.22
N ILE A 252 -25.95 -13.65 -7.01
CA ILE A 252 -26.90 -14.17 -6.00
C ILE A 252 -26.65 -13.57 -4.60
N ASP A 253 -25.42 -13.62 -4.12
CA ASP A 253 -25.05 -13.20 -2.75
C ASP A 253 -24.62 -11.72 -2.69
N SER A 254 -24.87 -10.93 -3.75
CA SER A 254 -24.48 -9.53 -3.79
C SER A 254 -25.26 -8.68 -2.78
N VAL A 255 -24.51 -7.89 -2.00
CA VAL A 255 -25.03 -6.89 -1.07
C VAL A 255 -25.35 -5.55 -1.75
N LEU A 256 -25.13 -5.44 -3.06
CA LEU A 256 -25.45 -4.24 -3.84
C LEU A 256 -26.95 -4.17 -4.17
N PRO A 257 -27.52 -2.97 -4.38
CA PRO A 257 -28.92 -2.80 -4.75
C PRO A 257 -29.32 -3.66 -5.95
N ASN A 258 -30.52 -4.27 -5.87
CA ASN A 258 -31.07 -5.16 -6.91
C ASN A 258 -30.21 -6.39 -7.24
N GLN A 259 -29.34 -6.85 -6.32
CA GLN A 259 -28.35 -7.91 -6.57
C GLN A 259 -27.41 -7.61 -7.74
N ALA A 260 -27.13 -6.32 -7.98
CA ALA A 260 -26.18 -5.89 -9.00
C ALA A 260 -24.80 -6.53 -8.79
N CYS A 261 -24.13 -6.87 -9.88
CA CYS A 261 -22.76 -7.35 -9.84
C CYS A 261 -21.80 -6.18 -9.54
N PRO A 262 -20.78 -6.37 -8.67
CA PRO A 262 -19.73 -5.39 -8.46
C PRO A 262 -18.97 -5.08 -9.75
N GLU A 263 -18.48 -3.85 -9.91
CA GLU A 263 -17.57 -3.51 -11.02
C GLU A 263 -16.23 -4.25 -10.85
N PRO A 264 -15.47 -4.55 -11.92
CA PRO A 264 -14.13 -5.15 -11.82
C PRO A 264 -13.14 -4.37 -10.95
N SER A 265 -13.39 -3.08 -10.72
CA SER A 265 -12.64 -2.18 -9.83
C SER A 265 -13.09 -2.20 -8.36
N SER A 266 -13.94 -3.15 -7.96
CA SER A 266 -14.39 -3.33 -6.58
C SER A 266 -13.37 -4.12 -5.77
N PHE A 267 -13.20 -3.78 -4.50
CA PHE A 267 -12.21 -4.40 -3.62
C PHE A 267 -12.74 -5.62 -2.84
N LEU A 268 -13.93 -5.52 -2.24
CA LEU A 268 -14.48 -6.53 -1.33
C LEU A 268 -16.00 -6.70 -1.48
N PHE A 269 -16.48 -7.89 -1.12
CA PHE A 269 -17.90 -8.19 -0.87
C PHE A 269 -18.16 -8.31 0.65
N LYS A 270 -19.33 -7.87 1.13
CA LYS A 270 -19.64 -7.86 2.58
C LYS A 270 -20.22 -9.18 3.11
N ALA A 271 -20.82 -10.00 2.24
CA ALA A 271 -21.33 -11.34 2.59
C ALA A 271 -20.21 -12.34 2.89
N GLU A 272 -20.49 -13.45 3.59
CA GLU A 272 -19.46 -14.46 3.91
C GLU A 272 -18.97 -15.23 2.68
N SER A 273 -19.86 -15.44 1.72
CA SER A 273 -19.59 -15.92 0.36
C SER A 273 -20.16 -14.93 -0.66
N PHE A 274 -19.59 -14.95 -1.86
CA PHE A 274 -20.14 -14.24 -3.01
C PHE A 274 -20.23 -15.18 -4.21
N THR A 275 -21.46 -15.48 -4.66
CA THR A 275 -21.73 -16.33 -5.83
C THR A 275 -22.22 -15.52 -7.03
N VAL A 276 -21.71 -15.84 -8.22
CA VAL A 276 -21.96 -15.16 -9.50
C VAL A 276 -22.01 -16.15 -10.66
N SER A 277 -22.85 -15.91 -11.66
CA SER A 277 -22.83 -16.62 -12.95
C SER A 277 -21.91 -15.92 -13.94
N GLY A 278 -21.22 -16.65 -14.81
CA GLY A 278 -20.36 -16.03 -15.82
C GLY A 278 -19.66 -17.03 -16.75
N THR A 279 -18.72 -16.54 -17.53
CA THR A 279 -17.88 -17.33 -18.45
C THR A 279 -16.47 -17.44 -17.88
N ARG A 280 -15.98 -18.67 -17.68
CA ARG A 280 -14.56 -18.89 -17.33
C ARG A 280 -13.68 -18.63 -18.54
N ARG A 281 -12.74 -17.69 -18.44
CA ARG A 281 -11.55 -17.64 -19.29
C ARG A 281 -10.33 -18.05 -18.47
N ASP A 282 -9.70 -19.16 -18.85
CA ASP A 282 -8.35 -19.49 -18.39
C ASP A 282 -7.34 -18.49 -18.97
N VAL A 283 -6.34 -18.13 -18.18
CA VAL A 283 -5.24 -17.23 -18.55
C VAL A 283 -3.90 -17.88 -18.19
N THR A 284 -2.93 -17.73 -19.07
CA THR A 284 -1.60 -18.35 -19.02
C THR A 284 -0.49 -17.32 -18.77
N ILE A 285 0.66 -17.77 -18.26
CA ILE A 285 1.82 -16.88 -18.09
C ILE A 285 2.40 -16.46 -19.45
N GLU A 286 2.23 -17.30 -20.48
CA GLU A 286 2.58 -17.00 -21.86
C GLU A 286 1.79 -15.81 -22.43
N GLU A 287 0.52 -15.60 -22.04
CA GLU A 287 -0.25 -14.41 -22.44
C GLU A 287 0.31 -13.11 -21.85
N VAL A 288 0.82 -13.15 -20.62
CA VAL A 288 1.51 -12.01 -19.97
C VAL A 288 2.86 -11.78 -20.62
N ILE A 289 3.69 -12.82 -20.77
CA ILE A 289 5.02 -12.73 -21.40
C ILE A 289 4.93 -12.28 -22.86
N GLN A 290 3.84 -12.60 -23.58
CA GLN A 290 3.61 -12.12 -24.93
C GLN A 290 3.23 -10.62 -25.00
N ALA A 291 2.63 -10.05 -23.94
CA ALA A 291 2.31 -8.63 -23.86
C ALA A 291 3.49 -7.79 -23.33
N GLU A 292 4.06 -8.21 -22.19
CA GLU A 292 5.05 -7.47 -21.41
C GLU A 292 6.51 -7.80 -21.77
N GLY A 293 6.74 -8.95 -22.40
CA GLY A 293 8.05 -9.59 -22.48
C GLY A 293 8.38 -10.45 -21.25
N GLU A 294 9.56 -11.05 -21.23
CA GLU A 294 10.05 -11.76 -20.04
C GLU A 294 10.38 -10.75 -18.93
N ARG A 295 10.01 -11.08 -17.70
CA ARG A 295 10.35 -10.28 -16.51
C ARG A 295 11.85 -10.32 -16.24
N VAL A 296 12.53 -9.17 -16.24
CA VAL A 296 14.00 -9.06 -16.11
C VAL A 296 14.40 -8.15 -14.94
N PRO A 297 15.35 -8.54 -14.06
CA PRO A 297 16.01 -9.84 -13.98
C PRO A 297 15.03 -10.96 -13.62
N ALA A 298 15.15 -12.10 -14.31
CA ALA A 298 14.30 -13.26 -14.12
C ALA A 298 14.72 -14.08 -12.89
N TYR A 299 13.83 -14.94 -12.40
CA TYR A 299 14.19 -15.98 -11.43
C TYR A 299 15.28 -16.90 -12.02
N PRO A 300 16.30 -17.34 -11.25
CA PRO A 300 16.61 -17.01 -9.85
C PRO A 300 17.63 -15.86 -9.69
N ASP A 301 17.95 -15.11 -10.76
CA ASP A 301 18.89 -13.98 -10.73
C ASP A 301 18.25 -12.68 -10.19
N ALA A 302 16.94 -12.68 -9.93
CA ALA A 302 16.21 -11.61 -9.28
C ALA A 302 16.54 -11.52 -7.77
N PRO A 303 16.56 -10.31 -7.17
CA PRO A 303 16.68 -10.16 -5.72
C PRO A 303 15.49 -10.80 -4.99
N ASN A 304 15.76 -11.57 -3.93
CA ASN A 304 14.76 -12.14 -3.04
C ASN A 304 14.98 -11.79 -1.55
N GLU A 305 16.07 -11.11 -1.22
CA GLU A 305 16.27 -10.45 0.07
C GLU A 305 16.11 -8.94 -0.14
N PHE A 306 15.23 -8.32 0.65
CA PHE A 306 14.90 -6.89 0.54
C PHE A 306 15.30 -6.15 1.82
N GLY A 307 16.20 -5.18 1.71
CA GLY A 307 16.56 -4.29 2.82
C GLY A 307 15.45 -3.26 3.06
N ILE A 308 14.86 -3.24 4.26
CA ILE A 308 13.77 -2.34 4.61
C ILE A 308 14.09 -1.62 5.92
N SER A 309 13.94 -0.30 5.93
CA SER A 309 14.01 0.55 7.13
C SER A 309 12.61 0.90 7.62
N PHE A 310 12.37 0.78 8.93
CA PHE A 310 11.10 1.12 9.55
C PHE A 310 11.23 2.42 10.35
N LEU A 311 10.35 3.36 10.06
CA LEU A 311 10.29 4.69 10.65
C LEU A 311 8.95 4.86 11.37
N LEU A 312 8.97 5.46 12.56
CA LEU A 312 7.80 6.03 13.20
C LEU A 312 7.92 7.55 13.21
N VAL A 313 6.93 8.23 12.64
CA VAL A 313 6.86 9.69 12.57
C VAL A 313 5.79 10.18 13.53
N LYS A 314 6.13 11.15 14.37
CA LYS A 314 5.23 11.71 15.39
C LYS A 314 5.27 13.24 15.38
N ARG A 315 4.33 13.88 16.07
CA ARG A 315 4.36 15.35 16.23
C ARG A 315 5.46 15.77 17.22
N PRO A 316 5.99 17.00 17.13
CA PRO A 316 7.00 17.48 18.07
C PRO A 316 6.39 17.57 19.46
N ASP A 317 7.21 17.34 20.49
CA ASP A 317 6.79 17.22 21.90
C ASP A 317 5.77 16.07 22.20
N GLU A 318 5.31 15.28 21.21
CA GLU A 318 4.46 14.11 21.47
C GLU A 318 5.24 13.05 22.26
N VAL A 319 4.65 12.55 23.37
CA VAL A 319 5.23 11.49 24.20
C VAL A 319 4.41 10.21 23.99
N LEU A 320 5.08 9.17 23.51
CA LEU A 320 4.53 7.82 23.38
C LEU A 320 4.89 6.97 24.60
N CYS A 321 3.97 6.06 24.94
CA CYS A 321 4.14 5.14 26.05
C CYS A 321 5.00 3.93 25.65
N GLU A 322 5.71 3.31 26.60
CA GLU A 322 6.51 2.09 26.33
C GLU A 322 5.61 0.95 25.79
N GLU A 323 4.36 0.88 26.22
CA GLU A 323 3.34 -0.04 25.71
C GLU A 323 2.99 0.21 24.23
N GLU A 324 2.98 1.48 23.78
CA GLU A 324 2.75 1.84 22.38
C GLU A 324 3.96 1.49 21.52
N TYR A 325 5.17 1.76 22.00
CA TYR A 325 6.39 1.31 21.33
C TYR A 325 6.46 -0.22 21.20
N ALA A 326 6.04 -0.97 22.22
CA ALA A 326 5.99 -2.43 22.18
C ALA A 326 4.97 -2.96 21.14
N LEU A 327 3.80 -2.32 21.01
CA LEU A 327 2.82 -2.65 19.97
C LEU A 327 3.36 -2.38 18.57
N ILE A 328 4.09 -1.28 18.35
CA ILE A 328 4.69 -0.94 17.05
C ILE A 328 5.84 -1.90 16.70
N ASP A 329 6.68 -2.27 17.68
CA ASP A 329 7.69 -3.32 17.52
C ASP A 329 7.04 -4.65 17.10
N GLU A 330 5.93 -5.06 17.72
CA GLU A 330 5.22 -6.28 17.32
C GLU A 330 4.52 -6.14 15.96
N ILE A 331 3.88 -5.03 15.61
CA ILE A 331 3.30 -4.79 14.27
C ILE A 331 4.35 -4.97 13.16
N ILE A 332 5.59 -4.53 13.40
CA ILE A 332 6.70 -4.72 12.46
C ILE A 332 7.14 -6.20 12.42
N ASP A 333 7.29 -6.87 13.58
CA ASP A 333 7.61 -8.31 13.62
C ASP A 333 6.52 -9.14 12.90
N ARG A 334 5.24 -8.79 13.05
CA ARG A 334 4.10 -9.44 12.35
C ARG A 334 4.17 -9.21 10.84
N SER A 335 4.35 -7.97 10.40
CA SER A 335 4.49 -7.59 8.99
C SER A 335 5.60 -8.38 8.29
N ILE A 336 6.78 -8.48 8.91
CA ILE A 336 7.93 -9.23 8.38
C ILE A 336 7.62 -10.73 8.30
N ASN A 337 7.04 -11.32 9.35
CA ASN A 337 6.70 -12.75 9.35
C ASN A 337 5.61 -13.09 8.33
N MET A 338 4.62 -12.22 8.14
CA MET A 338 3.57 -12.39 7.14
C MET A 338 4.13 -12.35 5.73
N TRP A 339 4.98 -11.37 5.38
CA TRP A 339 5.61 -11.31 4.06
C TRP A 339 6.34 -12.62 3.68
N VAL A 340 7.08 -13.22 4.62
CA VAL A 340 7.76 -14.51 4.40
C VAL A 340 6.75 -15.65 4.21
N GLY A 341 5.63 -15.65 4.93
CA GLY A 341 4.54 -16.61 4.72
C GLY A 341 3.86 -16.45 3.36
N GLN A 342 3.47 -15.23 3.00
CA GLN A 342 2.77 -14.87 1.76
C GLN A 342 3.60 -15.16 0.52
N THR A 343 4.90 -14.89 0.56
CA THR A 343 5.85 -15.24 -0.49
C THR A 343 6.24 -16.74 -0.47
N ARG A 344 5.57 -17.55 0.35
CA ARG A 344 5.76 -19.00 0.50
C ARG A 344 7.20 -19.39 0.85
N GLY A 345 7.88 -18.53 1.62
CA GLY A 345 9.28 -18.66 1.99
C GLY A 345 10.28 -18.35 0.86
N ARG A 346 9.85 -17.74 -0.25
CA ARG A 346 10.72 -17.43 -1.41
C ARG A 346 11.42 -16.08 -1.30
N ALA A 347 10.91 -15.15 -0.49
CA ALA A 347 11.56 -13.88 -0.21
C ALA A 347 11.66 -13.58 1.30
N HIS A 348 12.60 -12.69 1.64
CA HIS A 348 12.90 -12.28 3.02
C HIS A 348 13.06 -10.77 3.12
N ILE A 349 12.67 -10.20 4.27
CA ILE A 349 12.93 -8.81 4.62
C ILE A 349 14.10 -8.77 5.60
N ILE A 350 15.11 -7.95 5.28
CA ILE A 350 16.18 -7.59 6.20
C ILE A 350 15.82 -6.23 6.79
N ASN A 351 15.36 -6.22 8.04
CA ASN A 351 15.14 -4.99 8.78
C ASN A 351 16.50 -4.29 9.03
N ARG A 352 16.71 -3.14 8.37
CA ARG A 352 17.93 -2.32 8.49
C ARG A 352 17.96 -1.50 9.77
N THR A 353 16.81 -1.00 10.20
CA THR A 353 16.64 -0.24 11.46
C THR A 353 16.60 -1.12 12.71
N PHE A 354 16.86 -2.43 12.59
CA PHE A 354 16.93 -3.33 13.73
C PHE A 354 18.17 -3.08 14.59
N SER A 355 17.95 -2.78 15.88
CA SER A 355 19.01 -2.64 16.86
C SER A 355 18.99 -3.78 17.88
N ALA A 356 20.17 -4.38 18.08
CA ALA A 356 20.43 -5.35 19.15
C ALA A 356 21.01 -4.70 20.43
N ASP A 357 21.25 -3.39 20.42
CA ASP A 357 21.76 -2.66 21.59
C ASP A 357 20.63 -2.39 22.62
N PRO A 358 20.97 -2.17 23.91
CA PRO A 358 19.96 -1.91 24.94
C PRO A 358 19.19 -0.60 24.67
N ILE A 359 17.96 -0.74 24.21
CA ILE A 359 17.01 0.37 24.03
C ILE A 359 16.70 1.01 25.39
N THR A 360 16.56 2.34 25.42
CA THR A 360 16.11 3.05 26.62
C THR A 360 14.59 2.87 26.75
N PRO A 361 14.07 2.34 27.88
CA PRO A 361 12.63 2.23 28.07
C PRO A 361 11.98 3.62 27.98
N GLY A 362 10.87 3.69 27.24
CA GLY A 362 10.05 4.88 27.10
C GLY A 362 9.32 5.24 28.38
N VAL A 363 8.38 6.18 28.29
CA VAL A 363 7.58 6.59 29.44
C VAL A 363 6.54 5.53 29.74
N PHE A 364 6.54 5.00 30.97
CA PHE A 364 5.42 4.20 31.46
C PHE A 364 4.27 5.13 31.83
N CYS A 365 3.24 5.15 31.00
CA CYS A 365 2.05 5.98 31.19
C CYS A 365 1.09 5.35 32.21
N GLU A 366 0.42 6.16 33.04
CA GLU A 366 -0.76 5.66 33.75
C GLU A 366 -1.91 5.47 32.75
N ALA A 367 -2.61 4.33 32.85
CA ALA A 367 -3.66 3.97 31.90
C ALA A 367 -4.82 4.99 31.94
N GLY A 368 -4.86 5.86 30.94
CA GLY A 368 -5.79 7.00 30.85
C GLY A 368 -5.14 8.36 30.62
N THR A 369 -3.81 8.47 30.49
CA THR A 369 -3.13 9.74 30.15
C THR A 369 -2.17 9.62 28.96
N SER A 370 -2.65 9.12 27.81
CA SER A 370 -2.08 9.59 26.53
C SER A 370 -2.58 11.02 26.29
N THR A 371 -1.72 11.90 25.78
CA THR A 371 -2.10 13.26 25.34
C THR A 371 -2.19 13.38 23.82
N GLY A 372 -2.36 12.26 23.12
CA GLY A 372 -2.85 12.28 21.74
C GLY A 372 -4.18 13.02 21.67
N SER A 373 -4.29 13.97 20.74
CA SER A 373 -5.47 14.83 20.63
C SER A 373 -6.66 14.05 20.06
N ASP A 374 -7.69 13.83 20.89
CA ASP A 374 -9.05 13.49 20.45
C ASP A 374 -9.65 14.68 19.67
N ASP A 375 -9.22 14.88 18.43
CA ASP A 375 -9.80 15.93 17.58
C ASP A 375 -11.21 15.52 17.17
N THR A 376 -12.20 16.17 17.79
CA THR A 376 -13.61 15.80 17.72
C THR A 376 -14.28 16.44 16.49
N GLY A 377 -13.69 16.16 15.33
CA GLY A 377 -13.93 16.79 14.02
C GLY A 377 -15.04 16.19 13.16
N SER A 378 -16.28 16.13 13.67
CA SER A 378 -17.53 15.94 12.88
C SER A 378 -17.72 14.64 12.08
N ASP A 379 -18.29 13.62 12.73
CA ASP A 379 -18.98 12.47 12.09
C ASP A 379 -20.06 12.90 11.08
N PRO A 380 -20.18 12.19 9.94
CA PRO A 380 -21.43 12.06 9.21
C PRO A 380 -21.93 10.59 9.16
N THR A 381 -22.72 10.21 10.17
CA THR A 381 -23.68 9.09 10.16
C THR A 381 -23.10 7.69 10.10
N GLY A 382 -22.82 7.12 11.28
CA GLY A 382 -22.73 5.67 11.46
C GLY A 382 -24.07 4.93 11.27
N SER A 383 -23.98 3.60 11.19
CA SER A 383 -25.12 2.69 11.37
C SER A 383 -24.76 1.63 12.40
N ASP A 384 -25.43 1.63 13.55
CA ASP A 384 -25.42 0.51 14.47
C ASP A 384 -25.99 -0.75 13.76
N ASP A 385 -25.39 -1.91 14.01
CA ASP A 385 -26.12 -2.94 14.75
C ASP A 385 -25.14 -3.86 15.51
N THR A 386 -25.71 -4.71 16.34
CA THR A 386 -25.11 -5.39 17.47
C THR A 386 -24.61 -6.79 17.14
N GLY A 387 -23.58 -7.24 17.87
CA GLY A 387 -23.01 -8.59 17.72
C GLY A 387 -24.03 -9.70 18.05
N PRO A 388 -23.97 -10.86 17.38
CA PRO A 388 -25.01 -11.87 17.44
C PRO A 388 -25.06 -12.59 18.80
N THR A 389 -26.16 -12.43 19.53
CA THR A 389 -26.54 -13.35 20.61
C THR A 389 -27.10 -14.65 20.02
N GLU A 390 -26.61 -15.81 20.46
CA GLU A 390 -27.22 -17.11 20.15
C GLU A 390 -28.71 -17.17 20.53
N PRO A 391 -29.49 -17.98 19.78
CA PRO A 391 -30.49 -18.81 20.45
C PRO A 391 -30.42 -20.30 20.05
N THR A 392 -30.72 -21.14 21.05
CA THR A 392 -30.68 -22.60 20.99
C THR A 392 -31.74 -23.26 20.10
N THR A 393 -31.45 -24.49 19.67
CA THR A 393 -32.34 -25.45 19.00
C THR A 393 -33.77 -25.57 19.58
N ALA A 394 -34.81 -25.70 18.73
CA ALA A 394 -35.49 -27.00 18.49
C ALA A 394 -36.91 -26.91 17.85
N GLY A 395 -37.13 -27.65 16.75
CA GLY A 395 -38.39 -28.36 16.47
C GLY A 395 -39.48 -27.67 15.61
N PRO A 396 -40.38 -28.42 14.90
CA PRO A 396 -41.20 -27.85 13.80
C PRO A 396 -42.73 -28.06 13.87
N ALA A 397 -43.48 -27.20 13.17
CA ALA A 397 -44.89 -27.36 12.75
C ALA A 397 -45.18 -26.40 11.55
N THR A 398 -45.32 -26.82 10.30
CA THR A 398 -46.50 -27.40 9.60
C THR A 398 -47.68 -26.44 9.31
N THR A 399 -48.04 -26.33 8.01
CA THR A 399 -49.35 -25.90 7.42
C THR A 399 -49.85 -24.46 7.65
N SER A 400 -50.61 -23.79 6.76
CA SER A 400 -51.01 -24.05 5.35
C SER A 400 -51.79 -22.84 4.78
N ASP A 401 -51.77 -22.67 3.44
CA ASP A 401 -52.74 -21.93 2.58
C ASP A 401 -52.97 -20.41 2.83
N GLY A 402 -53.42 -19.65 1.82
CA GLY A 402 -53.61 -18.18 1.98
C GLY A 402 -54.39 -17.41 0.89
N ASN A 403 -53.89 -17.36 -0.36
CA ASN A 403 -54.52 -16.80 -1.58
C ASN A 403 -54.98 -15.31 -1.59
N SER A 404 -54.80 -14.66 -2.76
CA SER A 404 -55.50 -13.42 -3.25
C SER A 404 -55.18 -12.09 -2.54
N SER A 405 -55.43 -10.90 -3.12
CA SER A 405 -55.41 -10.42 -4.53
C SER A 405 -55.66 -8.90 -4.55
N GLY A 406 -55.00 -8.14 -5.42
CA GLY A 406 -55.32 -6.71 -5.63
C GLY A 406 -54.47 -6.09 -6.75
N ALA A 407 -55.03 -5.13 -7.49
CA ALA A 407 -54.39 -4.46 -8.63
C ALA A 407 -54.84 -3.00 -8.76
N GLY A 408 -54.07 -2.20 -9.49
CA GLY A 408 -54.29 -0.76 -9.75
C GLY A 408 -53.36 0.15 -8.91
N ASP A 409 -52.94 1.33 -9.39
CA ASP A 409 -53.14 1.87 -10.75
C ASP A 409 -52.09 2.96 -11.13
N GLU A 410 -52.22 3.56 -12.30
CA GLU A 410 -51.26 4.41 -13.04
C GLU A 410 -50.73 5.73 -12.38
N SER A 411 -49.74 6.34 -13.05
CA SER A 411 -49.24 7.75 -13.04
C SER A 411 -48.18 8.20 -12.00
N SER A 412 -47.32 9.21 -12.25
CA SER A 412 -46.58 9.67 -13.45
C SER A 412 -45.54 10.78 -13.07
N ASP A 413 -44.59 11.04 -13.98
CA ASP A 413 -43.79 12.28 -14.16
C ASP A 413 -42.54 12.65 -13.30
N SER A 414 -41.60 13.27 -14.03
CA SER A 414 -40.53 14.23 -13.62
C SER A 414 -39.41 13.80 -12.65
N ASP A 415 -38.34 13.27 -13.25
CA ASP A 415 -37.01 13.91 -13.29
C ASP A 415 -36.77 15.17 -12.43
N THR A 416 -35.90 15.03 -11.41
CA THR A 416 -34.71 15.90 -11.22
C THR A 416 -33.62 15.08 -10.52
N GLY A 417 -32.39 15.12 -11.03
CA GLY A 417 -31.28 14.31 -10.49
C GLY A 417 -30.31 15.05 -9.59
N THR A 418 -29.76 14.33 -8.60
CA THR A 418 -28.40 14.55 -8.05
C THR A 418 -27.80 13.20 -7.70
N GLY A 419 -26.98 12.64 -8.58
CA GLY A 419 -26.23 11.42 -8.30
C GLY A 419 -25.07 11.72 -7.36
N GLY A 420 -25.21 11.36 -6.08
CA GLY A 420 -24.12 11.43 -5.11
C GLY A 420 -23.10 10.33 -5.37
N THR A 421 -21.98 10.66 -6.00
CA THR A 421 -20.84 9.76 -6.13
C THR A 421 -20.12 9.64 -4.80
N ASN A 422 -20.30 8.52 -4.09
CA ASN A 422 -19.48 8.19 -2.94
C ASN A 422 -18.03 8.00 -3.41
N THR A 423 -17.15 8.94 -3.06
CA THR A 423 -15.71 8.81 -3.33
C THR A 423 -15.07 8.04 -2.17
N GLU A 424 -15.08 6.72 -2.24
CA GLU A 424 -14.36 5.87 -1.28
C GLU A 424 -12.84 6.09 -1.39
N SER A 425 -12.17 6.12 -0.25
CA SER A 425 -10.76 6.49 -0.12
C SER A 425 -9.84 5.29 -0.26
N GLY A 426 -9.11 5.23 -1.36
CA GLY A 426 -8.03 4.26 -1.63
C GLY A 426 -6.85 4.93 -2.34
N CYS A 427 -5.74 4.19 -2.43
CA CYS A 427 -4.42 4.58 -2.96
C CYS A 427 -4.48 5.69 -4.04
N GLY A 428 -3.73 6.78 -3.83
CA GLY A 428 -4.01 8.15 -4.29
C GLY A 428 -4.10 8.47 -5.79
N CYS A 429 -4.15 7.48 -6.67
CA CYS A 429 -4.29 7.64 -8.13
C CYS A 429 -5.68 8.17 -8.54
N ARG A 430 -5.86 9.50 -8.53
CA ARG A 430 -6.99 10.15 -9.21
C ARG A 430 -6.61 10.57 -10.63
N SER A 431 -7.27 9.99 -11.62
CA SER A 431 -7.13 10.36 -13.03
C SER A 431 -7.68 11.76 -13.31
N GLY A 432 -6.77 12.74 -13.45
CA GLY A 432 -7.07 14.11 -13.84
C GLY A 432 -6.93 14.31 -15.36
N ASP A 433 -7.91 14.96 -15.98
CA ASP A 433 -8.06 15.12 -17.44
C ASP A 433 -7.02 16.11 -18.04
N ALA A 434 -5.74 15.72 -18.04
CA ALA A 434 -4.60 16.53 -18.45
C ALA A 434 -4.27 16.35 -19.95
N ARG A 435 -4.85 17.20 -20.81
CA ARG A 435 -4.56 17.22 -22.26
C ARG A 435 -3.10 17.61 -22.57
N ALA A 436 -2.21 16.63 -22.61
CA ALA A 436 -0.85 16.80 -23.09
C ALA A 436 -0.81 17.22 -24.57
N THR A 437 0.07 18.16 -24.91
CA THR A 437 0.42 18.49 -26.30
C THR A 437 1.71 17.75 -26.70
N PRO A 438 1.84 17.30 -27.97
CA PRO A 438 2.93 16.40 -28.37
C PRO A 438 4.28 17.11 -28.41
N ALA A 439 5.14 16.80 -27.44
CA ALA A 439 6.57 17.13 -27.50
C ALA A 439 7.29 16.17 -28.47
N LEU A 440 8.18 16.72 -29.30
CA LEU A 440 8.84 15.96 -30.36
C LEU A 440 9.94 15.04 -29.78
N ALA A 441 9.73 13.73 -29.83
CA ALA A 441 10.67 12.74 -29.31
C ALA A 441 12.04 12.82 -30.00
N LEU A 442 13.09 13.05 -29.20
CA LEU A 442 14.48 13.03 -29.66
C LEU A 442 15.17 11.76 -29.12
N LEU A 443 15.36 10.76 -30.00
CA LEU A 443 16.03 9.51 -29.68
C LEU A 443 17.50 9.75 -29.28
N LEU A 444 17.76 9.86 -27.98
CA LEU A 444 19.10 9.81 -27.42
C LEU A 444 19.40 8.36 -27.00
N ALA A 445 20.49 7.81 -27.53
CA ALA A 445 20.93 6.45 -27.18
C ALA A 445 21.50 6.44 -25.76
N LEU A 446 20.65 6.19 -24.76
CA LEU A 446 21.05 6.01 -23.37
C LEU A 446 21.92 4.76 -23.25
N THR A 447 23.20 4.96 -23.00
CA THR A 447 24.10 3.88 -22.60
C THR A 447 23.67 3.39 -21.22
N LEU A 448 23.15 2.16 -21.13
CA LEU A 448 22.82 1.46 -19.88
C LEU A 448 24.03 1.47 -18.92
N ARG A 449 24.07 2.48 -18.06
CA ARG A 449 25.12 2.66 -17.05
C ARG A 449 24.77 1.77 -15.87
N ARG A 450 25.05 0.46 -16.03
CA ARG A 450 24.83 -0.57 -15.00
C ARG A 450 25.09 0.01 -13.60
N ARG A 451 24.05 0.02 -12.76
CA ARG A 451 24.18 0.22 -11.30
C ARG A 451 25.29 -0.72 -10.79
N ARG A 452 25.99 -0.35 -9.72
CA ARG A 452 26.94 -1.28 -9.09
C ARG A 452 26.18 -2.58 -8.77
N PRO A 453 26.80 -3.77 -8.91
CA PRO A 453 26.15 -5.00 -8.44
C PRO A 453 25.79 -4.79 -6.97
N ARG A 454 24.48 -4.86 -6.66
CA ARG A 454 23.96 -4.94 -5.30
C ARG A 454 24.38 -6.33 -4.78
N THR A 455 25.11 -6.35 -3.67
CA THR A 455 25.75 -7.55 -3.07
C THR A 455 25.42 -7.65 -1.59
#